data_AF-X0TQW0-F1
#
_entry.id   AF-X0TQW0-F1
#
_cell.length_a   1.000
_cell.length_b   1.000
_cell.length_c   1.000
_cell.angle_alpha   90.00
_cell.angle_beta   90.00
_cell.angle_gamma   90.00
#
_symmetry.space_group_name_H-M   'P 1'
#
loop_
_entity.id
_entity.type
_entity.pdbx_description
1 polymer ?
#
loop_
_entity_poly.entity_id
_entity_poly.type
_entity_poly.pdbx_seq_one_letter_code
_entity_poly.pdbx_strand_id
1 'polypeptide(L)'
;MLNRPATKFMLIGLDGAMPEMLEKFRDEGNIPHMARLMKEGSFMKALPCPPVDTPTNWVTIVTGAWPGTHGITSFTVHFPGESLDVGHSTVDLDATTLCKAEFLWDAAERAGKRCLVLNYLCSWPSTMKKGLLIGGPSPRGHDSWILGPPVHFIRGVSKTAAHSLNYEVSLTKGANWKKMPQSLSSYWEVEIPSNLLEPAAGADIWQ
;
A
#
# COMPACT_ATOMS: atom_id res chain seq x y z
N MET A 1 26.77 1.61 22.50
CA MET A 1 27.14 2.21 21.20
C MET A 1 26.94 1.16 20.12
N LEU A 2 26.05 1.38 19.15
CA LEU A 2 25.88 0.48 18.00
C LEU A 2 27.09 0.68 17.08
N ASN A 3 28.06 -0.23 17.15
CA ASN A 3 29.40 -0.06 16.57
C ASN A 3 29.51 -0.46 15.09
N ARG A 4 28.39 -0.54 14.36
CA ARG A 4 28.38 -0.77 12.91
C ARG A 4 27.23 0.02 12.28
N PRO A 5 27.47 0.74 11.17
CA PRO A 5 26.38 1.37 10.43
C PRO A 5 25.37 0.31 9.98
N ALA A 6 24.08 0.63 10.09
CA ALA A 6 23.02 -0.25 9.61
C ALA A 6 23.23 -0.58 8.12
N THR A 7 23.25 -1.86 7.79
CA THR A 7 23.51 -2.33 6.42
C THR A 7 22.24 -2.49 5.60
N LYS A 8 21.07 -2.43 6.25
CA LYS A 8 19.73 -2.56 5.67
C LYS A 8 18.81 -1.50 6.25
N PHE A 9 17.87 -1.04 5.44
CA PHE A 9 16.82 -0.10 5.80
C PHE A 9 15.47 -0.67 5.37
N MET A 10 14.44 -0.44 6.17
CA MET A 10 13.06 -0.81 5.88
C MET A 10 12.16 0.35 6.27
N LEU A 11 11.32 0.78 5.33
CA LEU A 11 10.25 1.73 5.56
C LEU A 11 8.92 0.96 5.51
N ILE A 12 8.14 1.06 6.58
CA ILE A 12 6.78 0.52 6.66
C ILE A 12 5.85 1.70 6.88
N GLY A 13 4.93 1.94 5.95
CA GLY A 13 3.89 2.93 6.14
C GLY A 13 2.58 2.26 6.56
N LEU A 14 1.90 2.87 7.54
CA LEU A 14 0.59 2.47 8.00
C LEU A 14 -0.36 3.62 7.66
N ASP A 15 -1.19 3.44 6.63
CA ASP A 15 -2.09 4.49 6.15
C ASP A 15 -3.14 4.83 7.23
N GLY A 16 -3.39 6.13 7.44
CA GLY A 16 -4.31 6.63 8.46
C GLY A 16 -3.92 6.31 9.91
N ALA A 17 -2.69 5.87 10.18
CA ALA A 17 -2.26 5.51 11.54
C ALA A 17 -2.07 6.76 12.42
N MET A 18 -3.08 7.06 13.23
CA MET A 18 -3.03 8.17 14.19
C MET A 18 -2.14 7.80 15.39
N PRO A 19 -1.14 8.61 15.75
CA PRO A 19 -0.27 8.37 16.91
C PRO A 19 -1.04 8.13 18.21
N GLU A 20 -2.14 8.85 18.43
CA GLU A 20 -3.01 8.74 19.61
C GLU A 20 -3.63 7.33 19.73
N MET A 21 -4.00 6.73 18.59
CA MET A 21 -4.53 5.37 18.56
C MET A 21 -3.43 4.35 18.86
N LEU A 22 -2.22 4.57 18.37
CA LEU A 22 -1.07 3.71 18.70
C LEU A 22 -0.74 3.78 20.19
N GLU A 23 -0.74 4.97 20.78
CA GLU A 23 -0.54 5.16 22.23
C GLU A 23 -1.64 4.44 23.04
N LYS A 24 -2.91 4.61 22.66
CA LYS A 24 -4.03 3.92 23.29
C LYS A 24 -3.86 2.39 23.23
N PHE A 25 -3.61 1.82 22.05
CA PHE A 25 -3.47 0.38 21.87
C PHE A 25 -2.22 -0.18 22.55
N ARG A 26 -1.15 0.62 22.68
CA ARG A 26 0.02 0.28 23.49
C ARG A 26 -0.37 0.12 24.96
N ASP A 27 -1.10 1.09 25.51
CA ASP A 27 -1.49 1.14 26.92
C ASP A 27 -2.50 0.04 27.28
N GLU A 28 -3.36 -0.34 26.33
CA GLU A 28 -4.25 -1.51 26.44
C GLU A 28 -3.53 -2.87 26.28
N GLY A 29 -2.25 -2.88 25.87
CA GLY A 29 -1.49 -4.11 25.64
C GLY A 29 -1.79 -4.83 24.32
N ASN A 30 -2.50 -4.18 23.38
CA ASN A 30 -2.97 -4.77 22.12
C ASN A 30 -1.88 -4.84 21.03
N ILE A 31 -0.84 -4.00 21.10
CA ILE A 31 0.25 -3.94 20.11
C ILE A 31 1.64 -4.15 20.73
N PRO A 32 1.91 -5.28 21.40
CA PRO A 32 3.11 -5.48 22.22
C PRO A 32 4.42 -5.36 21.43
N HIS A 33 4.44 -5.74 20.15
CA HIS A 33 5.61 -5.58 19.30
C HIS A 33 5.88 -4.13 18.90
N MET A 34 4.83 -3.37 18.57
CA MET A 34 4.95 -1.94 18.29
C MET A 34 5.34 -1.17 19.56
N ALA A 35 4.73 -1.53 20.70
CA ALA A 35 5.09 -0.99 22.01
C ALA A 35 6.58 -1.15 22.32
N ARG A 36 7.14 -2.33 22.03
CA ARG A 36 8.58 -2.58 22.16
C ARG A 36 9.41 -1.71 21.22
N LEU A 37 9.02 -1.57 19.95
CA LEU A 37 9.71 -0.69 18.99
C LEU A 37 9.68 0.78 19.42
N MET A 38 8.55 1.27 19.92
CA MET A 38 8.41 2.63 20.45
C MET A 38 9.31 2.86 21.67
N LYS A 39 9.43 1.86 22.56
CA LYS A 39 10.23 1.93 23.79
C LYS A 39 11.73 1.81 23.54
N GLU A 40 12.14 0.91 22.66
CA GLU A 40 13.56 0.62 22.38
C GLU A 40 14.14 1.50 21.26
N GLY A 41 13.27 2.12 20.46
CA GLY A 41 13.63 3.03 19.38
C GLY A 41 13.27 4.49 19.69
N SER A 42 12.77 5.19 18.69
CA SER A 42 12.27 6.56 18.82
C SER A 42 10.86 6.64 18.28
N PHE A 43 9.96 7.21 19.06
CA PHE A 43 8.58 7.47 18.67
C PHE A 43 8.31 8.96 18.81
N MET A 44 7.85 9.58 17.73
CA MET A 44 7.50 11.00 17.70
C MET A 44 6.28 11.22 16.82
N LYS A 45 5.47 12.20 17.20
CA LYS A 45 4.39 12.70 16.35
C LYS A 45 5.00 13.59 15.28
N ALA A 46 4.62 13.39 14.03
CA ALA A 46 5.02 14.22 12.90
C ALA A 46 3.80 14.94 12.36
N LEU A 47 3.97 16.21 11.97
CA LEU A 47 2.93 16.91 11.24
C LEU A 47 2.86 16.38 9.81
N PRO A 48 1.66 16.06 9.30
CA PRO A 48 1.51 15.72 7.90
C PRO A 48 1.70 16.97 7.04
N CYS A 49 1.96 16.75 5.75
CA CYS A 49 1.91 17.81 4.77
C CYS A 49 0.45 18.11 4.37
N PRO A 50 0.05 19.40 4.26
CA PRO A 50 -1.20 19.79 3.61
C PRO A 50 -1.15 19.66 2.07
N PRO A 51 -2.23 19.23 1.40
CA PRO A 51 -3.43 18.63 1.99
C PRO A 51 -3.11 17.27 2.62
N VAL A 52 -3.83 16.95 3.71
CA VAL A 52 -3.60 15.74 4.53
C VAL A 52 -4.24 14.51 3.87
N ASP A 53 -3.86 14.26 2.62
CA ASP A 53 -4.30 13.11 1.84
C ASP A 53 -3.12 12.18 1.49
N THR A 54 -3.48 10.99 1.01
CA THR A 54 -2.54 9.88 0.82
C THR A 54 -1.46 10.19 -0.22
N PRO A 55 -1.74 10.58 -1.48
CA PRO A 55 -0.70 10.80 -2.49
C PRO A 55 0.30 11.87 -2.06
N THR A 56 -0.19 12.97 -1.50
CA THR A 56 0.64 14.08 -1.06
C THR A 56 1.63 13.62 0.01
N ASN A 57 1.13 12.98 1.07
CA ASN A 57 1.95 12.60 2.22
C ASN A 57 2.89 11.43 1.92
N TRP A 58 2.44 10.42 1.17
CA TRP A 58 3.30 9.30 0.78
C TRP A 58 4.45 9.79 -0.10
N VAL A 59 4.21 10.66 -1.09
CA VAL A 59 5.30 11.21 -1.92
C VAL A 59 6.21 12.15 -1.11
N THR A 60 5.67 12.93 -0.17
CA THR A 60 6.49 13.72 0.77
C THR A 60 7.46 12.83 1.56
N ILE A 61 7.00 11.68 2.07
CA ILE A 61 7.84 10.76 2.86
C ILE A 61 9.04 10.24 2.06
N VAL A 62 8.84 9.82 0.81
CA VAL A 62 9.93 9.22 0.01
C VAL A 62 10.75 10.21 -0.81
N THR A 63 10.31 11.45 -0.96
CA THR A 63 11.11 12.49 -1.62
C THR A 63 11.79 13.43 -0.62
N GLY A 64 11.27 13.51 0.61
CA GLY A 64 11.68 14.51 1.59
C GLY A 64 11.35 15.95 1.16
N ALA A 65 10.55 16.12 0.11
CA ALA A 65 10.23 17.42 -0.48
C ALA A 65 8.80 17.85 -0.13
N TRP A 66 8.52 19.14 -0.18
CA TRP A 66 7.16 19.68 -0.05
C TRP A 66 6.36 19.47 -1.35
N PRO A 67 5.01 19.52 -1.31
CA PRO A 67 4.16 19.34 -2.49
C PRO A 67 4.40 20.37 -3.58
N GLY A 68 4.75 21.60 -3.21
CA GLY A 68 5.17 22.62 -4.17
C GLY A 68 6.44 22.25 -4.96
N THR A 69 7.29 21.38 -4.38
CA THR A 69 8.52 20.87 -5.00
C THR A 69 8.27 19.57 -5.76
N HIS A 70 7.67 18.55 -5.14
CA HIS A 70 7.47 17.26 -5.80
C HIS A 70 6.28 17.26 -6.78
N GLY A 71 5.35 18.20 -6.68
CA GLY A 71 4.25 18.39 -7.66
C GLY A 71 3.04 17.47 -7.49
N ILE A 72 3.16 16.39 -6.70
CA ILE A 72 2.03 15.55 -6.31
C ILE A 72 1.22 16.22 -5.20
N THR A 73 0.04 16.76 -5.51
CA THR A 73 -0.71 17.62 -4.57
C THR A 73 -2.04 17.04 -4.09
N SER A 74 -2.55 15.98 -4.71
CA SER A 74 -3.74 15.25 -4.24
C SER A 74 -3.96 13.96 -5.04
N PHE A 75 -5.06 13.25 -4.79
CA PHE A 75 -5.59 12.20 -5.67
C PHE A 75 -6.04 12.71 -7.04
N THR A 76 -6.31 14.01 -7.16
CA THR A 76 -6.65 14.66 -8.42
C THR A 76 -5.66 15.77 -8.72
N VAL A 77 -5.10 15.76 -9.93
CA VAL A 77 -4.20 16.79 -10.45
C VAL A 77 -4.88 17.58 -11.57
N HIS A 78 -4.60 18.88 -11.63
CA HIS A 78 -5.00 19.78 -12.72
C HIS A 78 -3.75 20.25 -13.46
N PHE A 79 -3.78 20.31 -14.79
CA PHE A 79 -2.64 20.80 -15.57
C PHE A 79 -2.86 22.25 -16.05
N PRO A 80 -1.82 23.11 -15.97
CA PRO A 80 -1.90 24.47 -16.47
C PRO A 80 -2.37 24.53 -17.93
N GLY A 81 -3.37 25.37 -18.20
CA GLY A 81 -3.99 25.52 -19.52
C GLY A 81 -5.30 24.75 -19.70
N GLU A 82 -5.63 23.83 -18.78
CA GLU A 82 -6.94 23.17 -18.77
C GLU A 82 -8.02 24.01 -18.09
N SER A 83 -9.29 23.71 -18.40
CA SER A 83 -10.43 24.32 -17.70
C SER A 83 -10.45 23.91 -16.23
N LEU A 84 -10.97 24.77 -15.36
CA LEU A 84 -10.93 24.58 -13.90
C LEU A 84 -11.77 23.40 -13.38
N ASP A 85 -12.67 22.88 -14.20
CA ASP A 85 -13.55 21.73 -13.93
C ASP A 85 -12.94 20.39 -14.39
N VAL A 86 -11.73 20.41 -14.98
CA VAL A 86 -11.00 19.20 -15.38
C VAL A 86 -10.14 18.71 -14.22
N GLY A 87 -10.11 17.41 -13.99
CA GLY A 87 -9.21 16.81 -13.01
C GLY A 87 -8.81 15.41 -13.46
N HIS A 88 -7.53 15.09 -13.26
CA HIS A 88 -6.97 13.80 -13.62
C HIS A 88 -6.61 13.02 -12.36
N SER A 89 -6.91 11.73 -12.33
CA SER A 89 -6.51 10.88 -11.21
C SER A 89 -4.99 10.73 -11.17
N THR A 90 -4.36 11.21 -10.11
CA THR A 90 -2.90 11.06 -9.88
C THR A 90 -2.48 9.60 -9.86
N VAL A 91 -3.35 8.72 -9.34
CA VAL A 91 -3.05 7.29 -9.20
C VAL A 91 -3.36 6.48 -10.46
N ASP A 92 -4.19 7.00 -11.37
CA ASP A 92 -4.45 6.39 -12.68
C ASP A 92 -3.41 6.82 -13.72
N LEU A 93 -2.77 7.96 -13.48
CA LEU A 93 -1.63 8.42 -14.25
C LEU A 93 -0.34 7.74 -13.79
N ASP A 94 0.68 7.87 -14.62
CA ASP A 94 2.06 7.51 -14.29
C ASP A 94 2.61 8.48 -13.24
N ALA A 95 2.21 8.30 -11.97
CA ALA A 95 2.45 9.24 -10.87
C ALA A 95 3.93 9.63 -10.72
N THR A 96 4.87 8.71 -10.95
CA THR A 96 6.31 9.03 -10.88
C THR A 96 6.77 9.98 -11.98
N THR A 97 6.08 10.03 -13.12
CA THR A 97 6.37 10.99 -14.20
C THR A 97 5.84 12.39 -13.89
N LEU A 98 4.81 12.49 -13.04
CA LEU A 98 4.29 13.76 -12.52
C LEU A 98 5.16 14.30 -11.38
N CYS A 99 5.86 13.43 -10.67
CA CYS A 99 6.75 13.80 -9.59
C CYS A 99 7.99 14.53 -10.11
N LYS A 100 8.29 15.69 -9.54
CA LYS A 100 9.44 16.54 -9.91
C LYS A 100 10.64 16.39 -8.95
N ALA A 101 10.51 15.56 -7.92
CA ALA A 101 11.54 15.32 -6.93
C ALA A 101 12.07 13.89 -7.04
N GLU A 102 13.33 13.70 -6.65
CA GLU A 102 13.95 12.38 -6.62
C GLU A 102 13.33 11.51 -5.51
N PHE A 103 13.09 10.24 -5.80
CA PHE A 103 12.62 9.28 -4.81
C PHE A 103 13.77 8.66 -4.02
N LEU A 104 13.50 8.29 -2.77
CA LEU A 104 14.46 7.66 -1.85
C LEU A 104 15.08 6.39 -2.46
N TRP A 105 14.30 5.60 -3.21
CA TRP A 105 14.80 4.40 -3.85
C TRP A 105 15.73 4.70 -5.04
N ASP A 106 15.57 5.82 -5.74
CA ASP A 106 16.48 6.26 -6.80
C ASP A 106 17.81 6.68 -6.20
N ALA A 107 17.77 7.48 -5.13
CA ALA A 107 18.96 7.89 -4.39
C ALA A 107 19.72 6.66 -3.82
N ALA A 108 18.99 5.68 -3.28
CA ALA A 108 19.57 4.44 -2.78
C ALA A 108 20.17 3.59 -3.89
N GLU A 109 19.51 3.45 -5.04
CA GLU A 109 20.05 2.73 -6.21
C GLU A 109 21.31 3.41 -6.76
N ARG A 110 21.32 4.74 -6.85
CA ARG A 110 22.52 5.52 -7.23
C ARG A 110 23.68 5.30 -6.26
N ALA A 111 23.40 5.09 -4.98
CA ALA A 111 24.37 4.71 -3.96
C ALA A 111 24.75 3.20 -3.99
N GLY A 112 24.35 2.46 -5.03
CA GLY A 112 24.68 1.06 -5.22
C GLY A 112 23.87 0.08 -4.36
N LYS A 113 22.75 0.52 -3.79
CA LYS A 113 21.84 -0.36 -3.03
C LYS A 113 20.85 -1.06 -3.96
N ARG A 114 20.33 -2.21 -3.51
CA ARG A 114 19.19 -2.87 -4.15
C ARG A 114 17.94 -2.51 -3.39
N CYS A 115 16.91 -2.08 -4.11
CA CYS A 115 15.65 -1.61 -3.56
C CYS A 115 14.51 -2.56 -3.94
N LEU A 116 13.59 -2.78 -3.00
CA LEU A 116 12.32 -3.45 -3.22
C LEU A 116 11.24 -2.49 -2.71
N VAL A 117 10.33 -2.09 -3.59
CA VAL A 117 9.19 -1.23 -3.28
C VAL A 117 7.93 -2.08 -3.40
N LEU A 118 7.15 -2.15 -2.31
CA LEU A 118 5.95 -2.99 -2.21
C LEU A 118 4.74 -2.13 -1.92
N ASN A 119 3.75 -2.18 -2.81
CA ASN A 119 2.45 -1.53 -2.68
C ASN A 119 2.51 -0.07 -2.18
N TYR A 120 3.49 0.68 -2.66
CA TYR A 120 3.72 2.06 -2.23
C TYR A 120 2.97 3.02 -3.16
N LEU A 121 2.08 3.85 -2.65
CA LEU A 121 1.28 4.74 -3.50
C LEU A 121 2.16 5.70 -4.30
N CYS A 122 1.81 5.95 -5.57
CA CYS A 122 2.53 6.85 -6.47
C CYS A 122 3.97 6.41 -6.79
N SER A 123 4.25 5.11 -6.74
CA SER A 123 5.58 4.56 -7.08
C SER A 123 5.67 4.01 -8.51
N TRP A 124 4.58 4.10 -9.29
CA TRP A 124 4.53 3.70 -10.69
C TRP A 124 4.65 4.87 -11.67
N PRO A 125 5.29 4.68 -12.84
CA PRO A 125 6.13 3.53 -13.21
C PRO A 125 7.41 3.46 -12.39
N SER A 126 8.00 2.27 -12.30
CA SER A 126 9.27 2.11 -11.59
C SER A 126 10.33 3.04 -12.19
N THR A 127 10.90 3.91 -11.35
CA THR A 127 12.04 4.76 -11.70
C THR A 127 13.39 4.04 -11.53
N MET A 128 13.38 2.88 -10.85
CA MET A 128 14.56 2.05 -10.60
C MET A 128 14.97 1.23 -11.84
N LYS A 129 16.28 1.04 -12.04
CA LYS A 129 16.86 0.23 -13.13
C LYS A 129 17.20 -1.21 -12.73
N LYS A 130 17.54 -1.43 -11.46
CA LYS A 130 17.98 -2.71 -10.88
C LYS A 130 17.14 -3.15 -9.67
N GLY A 131 16.32 -2.24 -9.13
CA GLY A 131 15.33 -2.53 -8.09
C GLY A 131 14.09 -3.25 -8.62
N LEU A 132 13.21 -3.64 -7.69
CA LEU A 132 11.92 -4.27 -8.00
C LEU A 132 10.78 -3.44 -7.40
N LEU A 133 9.75 -3.20 -8.20
CA LEU A 133 8.48 -2.63 -7.78
C LEU A 133 7.39 -3.70 -7.89
N ILE A 134 6.63 -3.93 -6.81
CA ILE A 134 5.47 -4.83 -6.79
C ILE A 134 4.25 -4.04 -6.29
N GLY A 135 3.26 -3.80 -7.15
CA GLY A 135 2.07 -3.00 -6.84
C GLY A 135 2.32 -1.48 -6.87
N GLY A 136 1.56 -0.71 -6.06
CA GLY A 136 1.88 0.70 -5.75
C GLY A 136 1.33 1.77 -6.70
N PRO A 137 0.05 1.71 -7.06
CA PRO A 137 -0.60 2.08 -8.34
C PRO A 137 0.05 3.17 -9.26
N SER A 138 -0.02 3.06 -10.61
CA SER A 138 -0.64 2.01 -11.45
C SER A 138 -0.26 2.04 -12.96
N PRO A 139 -0.57 1.00 -13.76
CA PRO A 139 -0.93 1.17 -15.19
C PRO A 139 -2.39 1.53 -15.49
N ARG A 140 -3.10 2.10 -14.50
CA ARG A 140 -4.35 2.91 -14.51
C ARG A 140 -5.39 2.52 -13.43
N GLY A 141 -5.09 2.75 -12.16
CA GLY A 141 -6.06 3.06 -11.09
C GLY A 141 -6.72 1.92 -10.33
N HIS A 142 -7.33 0.97 -11.02
CA HIS A 142 -8.18 -0.07 -10.41
C HIS A 142 -8.47 -1.20 -11.42
N ASP A 143 -8.87 -2.36 -10.91
CA ASP A 143 -9.46 -3.55 -11.55
C ASP A 143 -8.73 -4.26 -12.71
N SER A 144 -7.81 -3.62 -13.42
CA SER A 144 -7.15 -4.17 -14.62
C SER A 144 -6.01 -5.16 -14.33
N TRP A 145 -5.55 -5.24 -13.08
CA TRP A 145 -4.57 -6.23 -12.60
C TRP A 145 -5.19 -7.28 -11.68
N ILE A 146 -6.51 -7.22 -11.55
CA ILE A 146 -7.31 -8.20 -10.83
C ILE A 146 -7.44 -9.41 -11.78
N LEU A 147 -6.63 -10.45 -11.56
CA LEU A 147 -6.72 -11.71 -12.31
C LEU A 147 -8.11 -12.36 -12.20
N GLY A 148 -8.90 -11.98 -11.19
CA GLY A 148 -10.30 -12.36 -10.97
C GLY A 148 -10.88 -11.55 -9.82
N PRO A 149 -12.20 -11.30 -9.79
CA PRO A 149 -12.86 -10.28 -8.95
C PRO A 149 -12.36 -10.30 -7.49
N PRO A 150 -12.19 -9.13 -6.85
CA PRO A 150 -11.72 -9.09 -5.46
C PRO A 150 -12.74 -9.80 -4.57
N VAL A 151 -12.35 -10.96 -4.02
CA VAL A 151 -13.22 -11.74 -3.14
C VAL A 151 -13.09 -11.19 -1.73
N HIS A 152 -14.16 -10.55 -1.25
CA HIS A 152 -14.27 -10.14 0.15
C HIS A 152 -15.04 -11.20 0.93
N PHE A 153 -14.39 -11.78 1.94
CA PHE A 153 -15.06 -12.68 2.88
C PHE A 153 -15.64 -11.86 4.03
N ILE A 154 -16.93 -11.58 3.97
CA ILE A 154 -17.68 -10.88 5.02
C ILE A 154 -18.64 -11.84 5.71
N ARG A 155 -18.81 -11.70 7.04
CA ARG A 155 -19.92 -12.36 7.74
C ARG A 155 -21.20 -11.57 7.45
N GLY A 156 -21.92 -11.97 6.41
CA GLY A 156 -23.22 -11.40 6.03
C GLY A 156 -23.18 -10.68 4.68
N VAL A 157 -24.30 -10.73 3.94
CA VAL A 157 -24.39 -10.17 2.59
C VAL A 157 -24.47 -8.64 2.65
N SER A 158 -23.48 -7.93 2.10
CA SER A 158 -23.60 -6.51 1.83
C SER A 158 -24.53 -6.29 0.64
N LYS A 159 -25.66 -5.62 0.85
CA LYS A 159 -26.68 -5.36 -0.19
C LYS A 159 -26.30 -4.26 -1.19
N THR A 160 -25.09 -3.70 -1.13
CA THR A 160 -24.76 -2.44 -1.83
C THR A 160 -23.74 -2.58 -2.97
N ALA A 161 -23.33 -3.78 -3.37
CA ALA A 161 -22.46 -3.95 -4.53
C ALA A 161 -23.28 -4.07 -5.82
N ALA A 162 -23.08 -3.14 -6.77
CA ALA A 162 -23.77 -3.14 -8.06
C ALA A 162 -23.43 -4.38 -8.92
N HIS A 163 -22.30 -5.04 -8.64
CA HIS A 163 -21.86 -6.29 -9.25
C HIS A 163 -21.25 -7.20 -8.16
N SER A 164 -22.01 -8.19 -7.69
CA SER A 164 -21.51 -9.20 -6.74
C SER A 164 -21.75 -10.60 -7.27
N LEU A 165 -20.69 -11.41 -7.39
CA LEU A 165 -20.82 -12.87 -7.47
C LEU A 165 -20.82 -13.41 -6.04
N ASN A 166 -21.94 -14.00 -5.63
CA ASN A 166 -22.07 -14.58 -4.30
C ASN A 166 -21.76 -16.08 -4.37
N TYR A 167 -20.74 -16.51 -3.64
CA TYR A 167 -20.43 -17.92 -3.47
C TYR A 167 -20.64 -18.29 -2.01
N GLU A 168 -21.49 -19.28 -1.77
CA GLU A 168 -21.60 -19.87 -0.44
C GLU A 168 -20.38 -20.75 -0.20
N VAL A 169 -19.65 -20.47 0.88
CA VAL A 169 -18.49 -21.26 1.28
C VAL A 169 -18.71 -21.81 2.68
N SER A 170 -18.33 -23.07 2.89
CA SER A 170 -18.37 -23.71 4.20
C SER A 170 -16.98 -23.63 4.84
N LEU A 171 -16.90 -23.04 6.03
CA LEU A 171 -15.66 -23.02 6.80
C LEU A 171 -15.48 -24.37 7.51
N THR A 172 -14.31 -24.99 7.35
CA THR A 172 -13.91 -26.17 8.12
C THR A 172 -12.77 -25.80 9.07
N LYS A 173 -12.60 -26.54 10.17
CA LYS A 173 -11.52 -26.26 11.12
C LYS A 173 -10.19 -26.64 10.47
N GLY A 174 -9.23 -25.72 10.46
CA GLY A 174 -7.93 -25.92 9.79
C GLY A 174 -7.17 -27.10 10.39
N ALA A 175 -7.22 -28.26 9.74
CA ALA A 175 -6.75 -29.51 10.34
C ALA A 175 -5.24 -29.75 10.11
N ASN A 176 -4.68 -29.18 9.04
CA ASN A 176 -3.34 -29.53 8.56
C ASN A 176 -2.31 -28.38 8.57
N TRP A 177 -2.65 -27.24 9.20
CA TRP A 177 -1.80 -26.06 9.21
C TRP A 177 -0.63 -26.23 10.21
N LYS A 178 0.60 -26.04 9.74
CA LYS A 178 1.82 -26.13 10.57
C LYS A 178 2.42 -24.74 10.79
N LYS A 179 2.98 -24.50 11.99
CA LYS A 179 3.63 -23.24 12.39
C LYS A 179 2.70 -22.02 12.39
N MET A 180 1.45 -22.19 12.81
CA MET A 180 0.54 -21.05 12.95
C MET A 180 0.97 -20.13 14.10
N PRO A 181 0.77 -18.81 13.97
CA PRO A 181 1.00 -17.88 15.07
C PRO A 181 0.08 -18.20 16.28
N GLN A 182 0.28 -17.52 17.40
CA GLN A 182 -0.73 -17.59 18.47
C GLN A 182 -1.93 -16.72 18.08
N SER A 183 -3.13 -17.28 18.15
CA SER A 183 -4.39 -16.57 17.83
C SER A 183 -5.40 -16.80 18.94
N LEU A 184 -6.17 -15.75 19.27
CA LEU A 184 -7.32 -15.84 20.18
C LEU A 184 -8.56 -16.49 19.51
N SER A 185 -8.51 -16.66 18.19
CA SER A 185 -9.55 -17.31 17.38
C SER A 185 -9.08 -18.64 16.81
N SER A 186 -10.00 -19.60 16.70
CA SER A 186 -9.75 -20.87 16.00
C SER A 186 -9.33 -20.62 14.55
N TYR A 187 -8.42 -21.45 14.07
CA TYR A 187 -8.06 -21.50 12.66
C TYR A 187 -9.15 -22.20 11.86
N TRP A 188 -9.63 -21.52 10.84
CA TRP A 188 -10.60 -22.04 9.87
C TRP A 188 -9.94 -22.05 8.49
N GLU A 189 -10.30 -23.05 7.69
CA GLU A 189 -9.91 -23.18 6.30
C GLU A 189 -11.17 -23.19 5.43
N VAL A 190 -10.98 -22.81 4.18
CA VAL A 190 -12.02 -22.78 3.15
C VAL A 190 -11.40 -23.17 1.83
N GLU A 191 -12.04 -24.05 1.09
CA GLU A 191 -11.65 -24.37 -0.27
C GLU A 191 -12.38 -23.43 -1.22
N ILE A 192 -11.61 -22.67 -2.00
CA ILE A 192 -12.15 -21.71 -2.96
C ILE A 192 -12.24 -22.42 -4.32
N PRO A 193 -13.43 -22.50 -4.95
CA PRO A 193 -13.59 -23.10 -6.27
C PRO A 193 -12.63 -22.49 -7.32
N SER A 194 -11.95 -23.31 -8.11
CA SER A 194 -10.94 -22.85 -9.07
C SER A 194 -11.48 -21.97 -10.20
N ASN A 195 -12.78 -22.09 -10.51
CA ASN A 195 -13.48 -21.30 -11.52
C ASN A 195 -13.71 -19.83 -11.12
N LEU A 196 -13.34 -19.43 -9.89
CA LEU A 196 -13.28 -18.02 -9.48
C LEU A 196 -12.09 -17.25 -10.09
N LEU A 197 -11.07 -17.97 -10.57
CA LEU A 197 -9.83 -17.41 -11.11
C LEU A 197 -9.75 -17.48 -12.64
N GLU A 198 -10.78 -17.99 -13.31
CA GLU A 198 -10.81 -18.00 -14.77
C GLU A 198 -11.10 -16.57 -15.27
N PRO A 199 -10.23 -16.01 -16.12
CA PRO A 199 -10.49 -14.71 -16.71
C PRO A 199 -11.82 -14.78 -17.47
N ALA A 200 -12.64 -13.73 -17.36
CA ALA A 200 -13.78 -13.58 -18.25
C ALA A 200 -13.30 -13.75 -19.70
N ALA A 201 -14.02 -14.54 -20.50
CA ALA A 201 -13.65 -14.80 -21.88
C ALA A 201 -13.37 -13.48 -22.62
N GLY A 202 -12.13 -13.29 -23.07
CA GLY A 202 -11.67 -12.07 -23.74
C GLY A 202 -10.66 -11.21 -22.97
N ALA A 203 -10.17 -11.63 -21.80
CA ALA A 203 -9.03 -10.98 -21.16
C ALA A 203 -7.72 -11.39 -21.87
N ASP A 204 -7.08 -10.45 -22.57
CA ASP A 204 -5.77 -10.68 -23.16
C ASP A 204 -4.72 -10.93 -22.06
N ILE A 205 -4.07 -12.09 -22.13
CA ILE A 205 -2.94 -12.44 -21.28
C ILE A 205 -1.68 -11.91 -21.98
N TRP A 206 -1.16 -10.77 -21.54
CA TRP A 206 0.11 -10.24 -22.03
C TRP A 206 1.26 -10.61 -21.07
N GLN A 207 2.33 -11.17 -21.65
CA GLN A 207 3.57 -11.62 -21.00
C GLN A 207 4.47 -10.46 -20.59
#